data_AF-F6M6Y9-F1
#
_entry.id   AF-F6M6Y9-F1
#
_cell.length_a   1.000
_cell.length_b   1.000
_cell.length_c   1.000
_cell.angle_alpha   90.00
_cell.angle_beta   90.00
_cell.angle_gamma   90.00
#
_symmetry.space_group_name_H-M   'P 1'
#
loop_
_entity.id
_entity.type
_entity.pdbx_description
1 polymer ?
#
loop_
_entity_poly.entity_id
_entity_poly.type
_entity_poly.pdbx_seq_one_letter_code
_entity_poly.pdbx_strand_id
1 'polypeptide(L)'
;KNTLSAILMTLFLFISCNNSGKDGNTSANSADESVKGPNLTEISKKITESNAVVLAVKEVETLLASINQLAKAIGKKIDQNGTLGDDGGQNGSLLAGAYAISTVIIEKLSTLKNVEELKEKITKAKDCSEKFAGKLKNEHASLGKKDAADDDAKKAILKTHGNTDKGAKELKDLSDSVESLVKAAKEMLTNSVKELTSP
;
A
#
# COMPACT_ATOMS: atom_id res chain seq x y z
N LYS A 1 -20.62 -9.60 -4.03
CA LYS A 1 -19.38 -8.91 -3.57
C LYS A 1 -18.88 -9.69 -2.37
N ASN A 2 -17.93 -10.59 -2.56
CA ASN A 2 -17.38 -11.38 -1.46
C ASN A 2 -16.20 -10.59 -0.90
N THR A 3 -16.24 -10.28 0.39
CA THR A 3 -15.16 -9.56 1.06
C THR A 3 -13.91 -10.44 1.12
N LEU A 4 -12.73 -9.84 1.13
CA LEU A 4 -11.45 -10.56 1.28
C LEU A 4 -11.49 -11.52 2.49
N SER A 5 -12.17 -11.12 3.56
CA SER A 5 -12.42 -11.93 4.76
C SER A 5 -13.27 -13.18 4.49
N ALA A 6 -14.27 -13.09 3.60
CA ALA A 6 -15.08 -14.23 3.22
C ALA A 6 -14.25 -15.24 2.42
N ILE A 7 -13.43 -14.76 1.48
CA ILE A 7 -12.52 -15.60 0.68
C ILE A 7 -11.47 -16.28 1.58
N LEU A 8 -10.94 -15.57 2.58
CA LEU A 8 -9.96 -16.10 3.53
C LEU A 8 -10.57 -17.16 4.47
N MET A 9 -11.82 -16.99 4.91
CA MET A 9 -12.50 -17.99 5.75
C MET A 9 -12.86 -19.27 4.98
N THR A 10 -13.27 -19.18 3.71
CA THR A 10 -13.51 -20.40 2.92
C THR A 10 -12.22 -21.17 2.65
N LEU A 11 -11.07 -20.49 2.51
CA LEU A 11 -9.77 -21.14 2.30
C LEU A 11 -9.36 -22.03 3.49
N PHE A 12 -9.66 -21.63 4.73
CA PHE A 12 -9.41 -22.46 5.91
C PHE A 12 -10.21 -23.77 5.92
N LEU A 13 -11.45 -23.76 5.41
CA LEU A 13 -12.32 -24.94 5.35
C LEU A 13 -11.81 -25.99 4.34
N PHE A 14 -11.24 -25.58 3.21
CA PHE A 14 -10.72 -26.52 2.20
C PHE A 14 -9.41 -27.19 2.63
N ILE A 15 -8.54 -26.49 3.38
CA ILE A 15 -7.27 -27.07 3.88
C ILE A 15 -7.56 -28.16 4.93
N SER A 16 -8.61 -28.01 5.75
CA SER A 16 -9.01 -29.04 6.73
C SER A 16 -9.55 -30.34 6.13
N CYS A 17 -10.02 -30.33 4.87
CA CYS A 17 -10.52 -31.54 4.20
C CYS A 17 -9.42 -32.36 3.50
N ASN A 18 -8.20 -31.84 3.35
CA ASN A 18 -7.11 -32.56 2.66
C ASN A 18 -6.14 -33.29 3.60
N ASN A 19 -6.48 -33.41 4.90
CA ASN A 19 -5.70 -34.17 5.88
C ASN A 19 -6.29 -35.56 6.20
N SER A 20 -7.29 -36.02 5.46
CA SER A 20 -7.87 -37.35 5.67
C SER A 20 -7.04 -38.44 4.97
N GLY A 21 -6.15 -39.07 5.74
CA GLY A 21 -5.94 -40.52 5.70
C GLY A 21 -5.06 -41.06 4.56
N LYS A 22 -3.75 -41.12 4.81
CA LYS A 22 -2.87 -42.10 4.18
C LYS A 22 -3.05 -43.43 4.92
N ASP A 23 -4.09 -44.18 4.59
CA ASP A 23 -4.21 -45.58 4.98
C ASP A 23 -3.71 -46.47 3.84
N GLY A 24 -2.70 -47.27 4.16
CA GLY A 24 -2.00 -48.12 3.21
C GLY A 24 -2.89 -49.24 2.67
N ASN A 25 -3.03 -49.31 1.35
CA ASN A 25 -3.03 -50.58 0.64
C ASN A 25 -2.56 -50.37 -0.80
N THR A 26 -1.59 -51.18 -1.19
CA THR A 26 -0.98 -51.28 -2.51
C THR A 26 -1.98 -51.72 -3.58
N SER A 27 -2.13 -50.91 -4.63
CA SER A 27 -2.40 -51.42 -5.98
C SER A 27 -1.69 -50.50 -6.97
N ALA A 28 -0.73 -51.07 -7.68
CA ALA A 28 -0.03 -50.42 -8.78
C ALA A 28 -1.03 -50.07 -9.88
N ASN A 29 -1.42 -48.81 -9.95
CA ASN A 29 -1.82 -48.20 -11.21
C ASN A 29 -0.76 -47.15 -11.52
N SER A 30 -0.08 -47.35 -12.65
CA SER A 30 0.65 -46.31 -13.35
C SER A 30 -0.35 -45.21 -13.70
N ALA A 31 -0.65 -44.34 -12.74
CA ALA A 31 -1.37 -43.12 -13.00
C ALA A 31 -0.43 -42.27 -13.85
N ASP A 32 -0.74 -42.21 -15.14
CA ASP A 32 -0.31 -41.17 -16.06
C ASP A 32 -0.01 -39.88 -15.29
N GLU A 33 1.26 -39.44 -15.29
CA GLU A 33 1.69 -38.25 -14.55
C GLU A 33 0.92 -36.99 -14.98
N SER A 34 0.19 -37.07 -16.10
CA SER A 34 -0.78 -36.10 -16.62
C SER A 34 -2.05 -35.89 -15.76
N VAL A 35 -2.35 -36.77 -14.77
CA VAL A 35 -3.58 -36.70 -13.95
C VAL A 35 -3.32 -36.12 -12.55
N LYS A 36 -2.16 -35.50 -12.31
CA LYS A 36 -1.90 -34.82 -11.04
C LYS A 36 -2.72 -33.52 -11.01
N GLY A 37 -3.75 -33.47 -10.18
CA GLY A 37 -4.46 -32.24 -9.85
C GLY A 37 -3.50 -31.13 -9.36
N PRO A 38 -3.98 -29.89 -9.21
CA PRO A 38 -3.14 -28.72 -8.91
C PRO A 38 -2.22 -28.96 -7.71
N ASN A 39 -0.95 -28.54 -7.81
CA ASN A 39 0.04 -28.71 -6.76
C ASN A 39 -0.27 -27.78 -5.57
N LEU A 40 -1.08 -28.26 -4.61
CA LEU A 40 -1.57 -27.46 -3.49
C LEU A 40 -0.45 -26.88 -2.60
N THR A 41 0.66 -27.60 -2.44
CA THR A 41 1.81 -27.11 -1.67
C THR A 41 2.44 -25.89 -2.34
N GLU A 42 2.58 -25.92 -3.66
CA GLU A 42 3.12 -24.80 -4.42
C GLU A 42 2.14 -23.62 -4.46
N ILE A 43 0.85 -23.88 -4.72
CA ILE A 43 -0.18 -22.84 -4.81
C ILE A 43 -0.38 -22.15 -3.45
N SER A 44 -0.43 -22.90 -2.34
CA SER A 44 -0.56 -22.30 -1.00
C SER A 44 0.64 -21.42 -0.63
N LYS A 45 1.84 -21.80 -1.07
CA LYS A 45 3.04 -20.96 -0.94
C LYS A 45 2.91 -19.67 -1.76
N LYS A 46 2.52 -19.75 -3.04
CA LYS A 46 2.28 -18.57 -3.91
C LYS A 46 1.25 -17.62 -3.27
N ILE A 47 0.11 -18.14 -2.82
CA ILE A 47 -0.94 -17.35 -2.14
C ILE A 47 -0.37 -16.64 -0.90
N THR A 48 0.39 -17.36 -0.07
CA THR A 48 0.99 -16.79 1.15
C THR A 48 1.95 -15.65 0.82
N GLU A 49 2.81 -15.84 -0.19
CA GLU A 49 3.79 -14.84 -0.62
C GLU A 49 3.11 -13.62 -1.24
N SER A 50 2.15 -13.80 -2.16
CA SER A 50 1.40 -12.70 -2.77
C SER A 50 0.55 -11.94 -1.75
N ASN A 51 -0.03 -12.64 -0.77
CA ASN A 51 -0.79 -11.99 0.31
C ASN A 51 0.11 -11.11 1.19
N ALA A 52 1.33 -11.56 1.51
CA ALA A 52 2.29 -10.75 2.25
C ALA A 52 2.65 -9.46 1.50
N VAL A 53 2.81 -9.53 0.17
CA VAL A 53 3.04 -8.35 -0.67
C VAL A 53 1.84 -7.41 -0.64
N VAL A 54 0.61 -7.91 -0.81
CA VAL A 54 -0.61 -7.09 -0.74
C VAL A 54 -0.72 -6.35 0.58
N LEU A 55 -0.45 -7.01 1.71
CA LEU A 55 -0.48 -6.39 3.03
C LEU A 55 0.55 -5.26 3.16
N ALA A 56 1.79 -5.49 2.72
CA ALA A 56 2.85 -4.49 2.78
C ALA A 56 2.54 -3.26 1.89
N VAL A 57 2.01 -3.47 0.69
CA VAL A 57 1.61 -2.35 -0.19
C VAL A 57 0.40 -1.59 0.40
N LYS A 58 -0.53 -2.27 1.08
CA LYS A 58 -1.66 -1.63 1.75
C LYS A 58 -1.26 -0.77 2.95
N GLU A 59 -0.19 -1.12 3.65
CA GLU A 59 0.39 -0.27 4.68
C GLU A 59 0.85 1.08 4.08
N VAL A 60 1.55 1.04 2.93
CA VAL A 60 1.99 2.25 2.21
C VAL A 60 0.82 3.12 1.76
N GLU A 61 -0.23 2.50 1.18
CA GLU A 61 -1.45 3.21 0.78
C GLU A 61 -2.14 3.89 1.97
N THR A 62 -2.12 3.25 3.16
CA THR A 62 -2.69 3.80 4.39
C THR A 62 -1.86 4.99 4.91
N LEU A 63 -0.54 4.91 4.86
CA LEU A 63 0.34 6.04 5.19
C LEU A 63 0.07 7.24 4.28
N LEU A 64 -0.11 7.04 2.97
CA LEU A 64 -0.54 8.11 2.06
C LEU A 64 -1.91 8.69 2.43
N ALA A 65 -2.85 7.83 2.84
CA ALA A 65 -4.15 8.29 3.30
C ALA A 65 -4.04 9.16 4.57
N SER A 66 -3.10 8.88 5.48
CA SER A 66 -2.87 9.73 6.65
C SER A 66 -2.35 11.13 6.27
N ILE A 67 -1.51 11.27 5.24
CA ILE A 67 -1.10 12.59 4.73
C ILE A 67 -2.31 13.38 4.21
N ASN A 68 -3.28 12.71 3.56
CA ASN A 68 -4.53 13.38 3.15
C ASN A 68 -5.37 13.84 4.34
N GLN A 69 -5.31 13.14 5.49
CA GLN A 69 -5.96 13.62 6.72
C GLN A 69 -5.20 14.82 7.31
N LEU A 70 -3.87 14.81 7.30
CA LEU A 70 -3.08 15.97 7.71
C LEU A 70 -3.40 17.20 6.85
N ALA A 71 -3.58 17.03 5.54
CA ALA A 71 -3.95 18.13 4.65
C ALA A 71 -5.29 18.79 5.03
N LYS A 72 -6.23 18.06 5.66
CA LYS A 72 -7.49 18.63 6.17
C LYS A 72 -7.31 19.46 7.44
N ALA A 73 -6.21 19.26 8.16
CA ALA A 73 -5.87 19.99 9.38
C ALA A 73 -5.03 21.25 9.13
N ILE A 74 -4.77 21.60 7.86
CA ILE A 74 -4.04 22.82 7.50
C ILE A 74 -4.82 24.06 7.99
N GLY A 75 -4.12 24.93 8.71
CA GLY A 75 -4.66 26.15 9.28
C GLY A 75 -5.66 25.90 10.40
N LYS A 76 -5.60 24.72 11.05
CA LYS A 76 -6.53 24.31 12.11
C LYS A 76 -5.86 24.06 13.43
N LYS A 77 -6.63 24.23 14.51
CA LYS A 77 -6.34 23.74 15.86
C LYS A 77 -7.54 22.99 16.42
N ILE A 78 -7.32 22.25 17.50
CA ILE A 78 -8.42 21.72 18.31
C ILE A 78 -9.05 22.88 19.09
N ASP A 79 -10.34 23.12 18.90
CA ASP A 79 -11.09 24.12 19.65
C ASP A 79 -11.64 23.55 20.97
N GLN A 80 -12.26 24.40 21.79
CA GLN A 80 -12.84 23.99 23.07
C GLN A 80 -13.97 22.94 22.95
N ASN A 81 -14.55 22.80 21.75
CA ASN A 81 -15.61 21.83 21.47
C ASN A 81 -15.05 20.50 20.95
N GLY A 82 -13.72 20.35 20.86
CA GLY A 82 -13.06 19.16 20.32
C GLY A 82 -13.15 19.07 18.79
N THR A 83 -13.43 20.17 18.10
CA THR A 83 -13.51 20.27 16.64
C THR A 83 -12.30 21.01 16.06
N LEU A 84 -12.17 21.04 14.74
CA LEU A 84 -11.12 21.80 14.06
C LEU A 84 -11.56 23.26 13.87
N GLY A 85 -11.11 24.14 14.76
CA GLY A 85 -11.22 25.59 14.62
C GLY A 85 -10.06 26.19 13.82
N ASP A 86 -10.19 27.45 13.39
CA ASP A 86 -9.15 28.12 12.60
C ASP A 86 -7.94 28.56 13.46
N ASP A 87 -6.74 28.39 12.92
CA ASP A 87 -5.45 28.74 13.54
C ASP A 87 -4.39 29.15 12.50
N GLY A 88 -4.85 29.79 11.42
CA GLY A 88 -4.12 29.98 10.17
C GLY A 88 -2.63 30.34 10.29
N GLY A 89 -1.84 29.82 9.36
CA GLY A 89 -0.43 30.17 9.19
C GLY A 89 0.52 29.58 10.23
N GLN A 90 0.16 28.46 10.89
CA GLN A 90 1.01 27.77 11.88
C GLN A 90 1.25 26.29 11.54
N ASN A 91 1.49 25.98 10.26
CA ASN A 91 1.52 24.59 9.77
C ASN A 91 2.89 23.90 9.87
N GLY A 92 3.91 24.52 10.47
CA GLY A 92 5.29 24.00 10.42
C GLY A 92 5.43 22.58 11.00
N SER A 93 4.83 22.33 12.17
CA SER A 93 4.85 21.00 12.81
C SER A 93 4.00 19.97 12.06
N LEU A 94 2.85 20.39 11.51
CA LEU A 94 2.00 19.54 10.66
C LEU A 94 2.77 19.06 9.42
N LEU A 95 3.48 19.96 8.76
CA LEU A 95 4.31 19.67 7.59
C LEU A 95 5.51 18.80 7.94
N ALA A 96 6.15 19.02 9.09
CA ALA A 96 7.19 18.12 9.59
C ALA A 96 6.66 16.69 9.81
N GLY A 97 5.42 16.55 10.31
CA GLY A 97 4.73 15.27 10.42
C GLY A 97 4.47 14.61 9.05
N ALA A 98 4.00 15.38 8.07
CA ALA A 98 3.81 14.87 6.70
C ALA A 98 5.15 14.43 6.05
N TYR A 99 6.22 15.19 6.29
CA TYR A 99 7.57 14.82 5.85
C TYR A 99 8.06 13.52 6.53
N ALA A 100 7.87 13.36 7.83
CA ALA A 100 8.23 12.13 8.54
C ALA A 100 7.45 10.91 8.00
N ILE A 101 6.16 11.06 7.69
CA ILE A 101 5.40 9.97 7.04
C ILE A 101 5.97 9.67 5.64
N SER A 102 6.40 10.69 4.89
CA SER A 102 7.01 10.50 3.58
C SER A 102 8.31 9.68 3.64
N THR A 103 9.12 9.83 4.69
CA THR A 103 10.34 9.04 4.88
C THR A 103 10.01 7.60 5.25
N VAL A 104 9.01 7.38 6.11
CA VAL A 104 8.51 6.02 6.41
C VAL A 104 7.98 5.33 5.14
N ILE A 105 7.31 6.05 4.24
CA ILE A 105 6.88 5.50 2.95
C ILE A 105 8.08 5.03 2.11
N ILE A 106 9.15 5.84 2.03
CA ILE A 106 10.39 5.47 1.31
C ILE A 106 10.99 4.19 1.89
N GLU A 107 11.08 4.09 3.22
CA GLU A 107 11.59 2.91 3.92
C GLU A 107 10.75 1.67 3.60
N LYS A 108 9.43 1.77 3.73
CA LYS A 108 8.51 0.66 3.45
C LYS A 108 8.61 0.18 2.01
N LEU A 109 8.61 1.10 1.04
CA LEU A 109 8.78 0.76 -0.37
C LEU A 109 10.16 0.14 -0.66
N SER A 110 11.21 0.58 0.02
CA SER A 110 12.57 0.01 -0.14
C SER A 110 12.73 -1.38 0.47
N THR A 111 11.94 -1.71 1.48
CA THR A 111 11.92 -3.04 2.11
C THR A 111 10.92 -4.02 1.48
N LEU A 112 10.11 -3.56 0.52
CA LEU A 112 9.13 -4.40 -0.15
C LEU A 112 9.86 -5.54 -0.87
N LYS A 113 9.39 -6.78 -0.73
CA LYS A 113 9.95 -7.91 -1.46
C LYS A 113 9.95 -7.62 -2.96
N ASN A 114 11.11 -7.76 -3.57
CA ASN A 114 11.23 -7.73 -5.02
C ASN A 114 10.58 -8.97 -5.59
N VAL A 115 9.39 -8.79 -6.17
CA VAL A 115 8.73 -9.78 -7.02
C VAL A 115 8.85 -9.29 -8.44
N GLU A 116 9.38 -10.10 -9.35
CA GLU A 116 9.76 -9.66 -10.70
C GLU A 116 8.58 -9.00 -11.44
N GLU A 117 7.37 -9.58 -11.30
CA GLU A 117 6.13 -9.04 -11.88
C GLU A 117 5.74 -7.63 -11.41
N LEU A 118 6.20 -7.20 -10.23
CA LEU A 118 5.87 -5.90 -9.62
C LEU A 118 7.03 -4.92 -9.61
N LYS A 119 8.23 -5.36 -9.98
CA LYS A 119 9.48 -4.61 -9.85
C LYS A 119 9.40 -3.20 -10.45
N GLU A 120 8.88 -3.06 -11.65
CA GLU A 120 8.70 -1.74 -12.30
C GLU A 120 7.81 -0.81 -11.48
N LYS A 121 6.70 -1.32 -10.94
CA LYS A 121 5.74 -0.54 -10.15
C LYS A 121 6.31 -0.17 -8.78
N ILE A 122 7.08 -1.07 -8.16
CA ILE A 122 7.79 -0.83 -6.91
C ILE A 122 8.81 0.29 -7.12
N THR A 123 9.66 0.19 -8.16
CA THR A 123 10.64 1.23 -8.50
C THR A 123 9.97 2.57 -8.76
N LYS A 124 8.90 2.61 -9.56
CA LYS A 124 8.16 3.85 -9.83
C LYS A 124 7.60 4.49 -8.55
N ALA A 125 6.99 3.69 -7.67
CA ALA A 125 6.47 4.19 -6.40
C ALA A 125 7.60 4.73 -5.50
N LYS A 126 8.75 4.04 -5.46
CA LYS A 126 9.93 4.48 -4.73
C LYS A 126 10.45 5.82 -5.27
N ASP A 127 10.66 5.93 -6.57
CA ASP A 127 11.14 7.17 -7.20
C ASP A 127 10.18 8.34 -6.94
N CYS A 128 8.87 8.12 -7.03
CA CYS A 128 7.87 9.12 -6.69
C CYS A 128 7.92 9.52 -5.20
N SER A 129 8.18 8.57 -4.30
CA SER A 129 8.28 8.86 -2.86
C SER A 129 9.52 9.70 -2.53
N GLU A 130 10.65 9.41 -3.17
CA GLU A 130 11.89 10.18 -3.03
C GLU A 130 11.73 11.59 -3.61
N LYS A 131 11.05 11.73 -4.76
CA LYS A 131 10.73 13.03 -5.36
C LYS A 131 9.84 13.87 -4.44
N PHE A 132 8.81 13.27 -3.84
CA PHE A 132 7.93 13.98 -2.91
C PHE A 132 8.68 14.47 -1.68
N ALA A 133 9.38 13.59 -0.96
CA ALA A 133 10.17 13.97 0.21
C ALA A 133 11.27 14.99 -0.15
N GLY A 134 11.93 14.78 -1.29
CA GLY A 134 12.95 15.70 -1.81
C GLY A 134 12.39 17.09 -2.11
N LYS A 135 11.18 17.18 -2.68
CA LYS A 135 10.51 18.46 -2.94
C LYS A 135 10.17 19.19 -1.65
N LEU A 136 9.59 18.50 -0.66
CA LEU A 136 9.34 19.10 0.66
C LEU A 136 10.62 19.62 1.33
N LYS A 137 11.71 18.83 1.24
CA LYS A 137 13.02 19.23 1.77
C LYS A 137 13.57 20.48 1.07
N ASN A 138 13.45 20.55 -0.26
CA ASN A 138 13.98 21.68 -1.03
C ASN A 138 13.17 22.97 -0.79
N GLU A 139 11.90 22.86 -0.43
CA GLU A 139 11.01 23.98 -0.10
C GLU A 139 11.07 24.37 1.39
N HIS A 140 12.09 23.93 2.14
CA HIS A 140 12.20 24.16 3.59
C HIS A 140 12.13 25.63 4.00
N ALA A 141 12.53 26.57 3.15
CA ALA A 141 12.43 27.99 3.43
C ALA A 141 10.97 28.45 3.66
N SER A 142 10.02 27.87 2.92
CA SER A 142 8.59 28.14 3.07
C SER A 142 7.91 27.15 4.03
N LEU A 143 8.32 25.87 3.99
CA LEU A 143 7.64 24.77 4.69
C LEU A 143 8.20 24.46 6.07
N GLY A 144 9.47 24.77 6.33
CA GLY A 144 10.20 24.39 7.55
C GLY A 144 10.11 25.40 8.69
N LYS A 145 9.41 26.53 8.48
CA LYS A 145 9.19 27.54 9.50
C LYS A 145 7.97 27.21 10.37
N LYS A 146 7.96 27.63 11.63
CA LYS A 146 6.83 27.43 12.56
C LYS A 146 5.54 27.97 11.95
N ASP A 147 5.62 29.17 11.38
CA ASP A 147 4.54 29.94 10.79
C ASP A 147 4.33 29.64 9.29
N ALA A 148 4.47 28.38 8.87
CA ALA A 148 4.23 27.98 7.48
C ALA A 148 2.78 28.34 7.08
N ALA A 149 2.65 29.14 6.02
CA ALA A 149 1.37 29.68 5.57
C ALA A 149 0.44 28.57 5.07
N ASP A 150 -0.88 28.76 5.22
CA ASP A 150 -1.86 27.76 4.78
C ASP A 150 -1.77 27.47 3.28
N ASP A 151 -1.51 28.50 2.46
CA ASP A 151 -1.36 28.37 1.01
C ASP A 151 -0.12 27.53 0.65
N ASP A 152 1.03 27.80 1.30
CA ASP A 152 2.25 27.01 1.11
C ASP A 152 2.07 25.56 1.56
N ALA A 153 1.39 25.34 2.69
CA ALA A 153 1.06 24.01 3.18
C ALA A 153 0.14 23.25 2.20
N LYS A 154 -0.87 23.93 1.61
CA LYS A 154 -1.75 23.33 0.60
C LYS A 154 -0.99 22.97 -0.67
N LYS A 155 -0.12 23.86 -1.16
CA LYS A 155 0.78 23.58 -2.30
C LYS A 155 1.71 22.38 -2.07
N ALA A 156 1.98 22.04 -0.80
CA ALA A 156 2.83 20.92 -0.42
C ALA A 156 2.08 19.59 -0.26
N ILE A 157 0.92 19.55 0.42
CA ILE A 157 0.27 18.27 0.79
C ILE A 157 -1.21 18.15 0.41
N LEU A 158 -1.82 19.17 -0.20
CA LEU A 158 -3.20 19.08 -0.70
C LEU A 158 -3.20 18.82 -2.21
N LYS A 159 -3.35 17.55 -2.63
CA LYS A 159 -3.33 17.12 -4.04
C LYS A 159 -4.32 17.84 -4.96
N THR A 160 -5.39 18.40 -4.40
CA THR A 160 -6.46 19.10 -5.15
C THR A 160 -6.29 20.61 -5.17
N HIS A 161 -5.18 21.14 -4.63
CA HIS A 161 -4.92 22.57 -4.64
C HIS A 161 -4.65 23.07 -6.07
N GLY A 162 -5.06 24.31 -6.39
CA GLY A 162 -4.90 24.87 -7.73
C GLY A 162 -3.45 25.15 -8.14
N ASN A 163 -2.57 25.36 -7.15
CA ASN A 163 -1.12 25.40 -7.34
C ASN A 163 -0.48 24.29 -6.49
N THR A 164 0.41 23.50 -7.09
CA THR A 164 1.00 22.31 -6.49
C THR A 164 2.53 22.30 -6.56
N ASP A 165 3.13 23.48 -6.69
CA ASP A 165 4.57 23.71 -6.92
C ASP A 165 5.49 23.42 -5.72
N LYS A 166 4.95 23.03 -4.56
CA LYS A 166 5.71 22.74 -3.34
C LYS A 166 5.65 21.28 -2.87
N GLY A 167 5.08 20.37 -3.65
CA GLY A 167 5.05 18.94 -3.31
C GLY A 167 3.72 18.26 -3.60
N ALA A 168 2.61 18.99 -3.70
CA ALA A 168 1.30 18.37 -3.90
C ALA A 168 1.20 17.64 -5.25
N LYS A 169 2.00 18.07 -6.25
CA LYS A 169 2.14 17.38 -7.52
C LYS A 169 2.83 16.03 -7.33
N GLU A 170 3.98 16.02 -6.68
CA GLU A 170 4.74 14.81 -6.40
C GLU A 170 3.96 13.85 -5.50
N LEU A 171 3.19 14.37 -4.54
CA LEU A 171 2.28 13.59 -3.71
C LEU A 171 1.17 12.92 -4.54
N LYS A 172 0.63 13.63 -5.55
CA LYS A 172 -0.33 13.05 -6.48
C LYS A 172 0.32 11.96 -7.34
N ASP A 173 1.49 12.21 -7.90
CA ASP A 173 2.22 11.22 -8.70
C ASP A 173 2.53 9.96 -7.87
N LEU A 174 2.94 10.14 -6.60
CA LEU A 174 3.13 9.06 -5.63
C LEU A 174 1.83 8.31 -5.36
N SER A 175 0.72 9.01 -5.11
CA SER A 175 -0.60 8.40 -4.89
C SER A 175 -1.02 7.52 -6.07
N ASP A 176 -0.86 8.01 -7.30
CA ASP A 176 -1.25 7.28 -8.51
C ASP A 176 -0.33 6.06 -8.76
N SER A 177 0.96 6.19 -8.45
CA SER A 177 1.92 5.07 -8.54
C SER A 177 1.63 3.96 -7.53
N VAL A 178 1.30 4.31 -6.28
CA VAL A 178 0.94 3.34 -5.23
C VAL A 178 -0.41 2.70 -5.53
N GLU A 179 -1.39 3.44 -6.05
CA GLU A 179 -2.67 2.84 -6.49
C GLU A 179 -2.45 1.77 -7.56
N SER A 180 -1.57 2.06 -8.53
CA SER A 180 -1.20 1.10 -9.58
C SER A 180 -0.50 -0.13 -9.01
N LEU A 181 0.39 0.04 -8.03
CA LEU A 181 1.06 -1.05 -7.32
C LEU A 181 0.07 -1.91 -6.52
N VAL A 182 -0.89 -1.29 -5.81
CA VAL A 182 -1.97 -1.99 -5.08
C VAL A 182 -2.80 -2.86 -6.02
N LYS A 183 -3.17 -2.33 -7.20
CA LYS A 183 -3.94 -3.10 -8.20
C LYS A 183 -3.17 -4.33 -8.67
N ALA A 184 -1.91 -4.15 -9.07
CA ALA A 184 -1.08 -5.25 -9.54
C ALA A 184 -0.80 -6.31 -8.46
N ALA A 185 -0.55 -5.91 -7.21
CA ALA A 185 -0.39 -6.85 -6.10
C ALA A 185 -1.65 -7.67 -5.85
N LYS A 186 -2.84 -7.05 -5.95
CA LYS A 186 -4.12 -7.78 -5.83
C LYS A 186 -4.37 -8.73 -7.00
N GLU A 187 -3.99 -8.33 -8.21
CA GLU A 187 -4.10 -9.18 -9.41
C GLU A 187 -3.21 -10.42 -9.27
N MET A 188 -1.95 -10.25 -8.83
CA MET A 188 -1.05 -11.35 -8.52
C MET A 188 -1.67 -12.34 -7.53
N LEU A 189 -2.17 -11.85 -6.38
CA LEU A 189 -2.84 -12.70 -5.39
C LEU A 189 -4.08 -13.40 -5.98
N THR A 190 -4.87 -12.69 -6.77
CA THR A 190 -6.06 -13.24 -7.43
C THR A 190 -5.69 -14.37 -8.39
N ASN A 191 -4.59 -14.23 -9.13
CA ASN A 191 -4.10 -15.26 -10.03
C ASN A 191 -3.63 -16.50 -9.26
N SER A 192 -2.87 -16.33 -8.17
CA SER A 192 -2.47 -17.47 -7.32
C SER A 192 -3.67 -18.20 -6.72
N VAL A 193 -4.75 -17.49 -6.37
CA VAL A 193 -6.00 -18.12 -5.89
C VAL A 193 -6.73 -18.86 -7.00
N LYS A 194 -6.74 -18.35 -8.23
CA LYS A 194 -7.39 -19.01 -9.38
C LYS A 194 -6.75 -20.35 -9.75
N GLU A 195 -5.45 -20.52 -9.54
CA GLU A 195 -4.74 -21.80 -9.76
C GLU A 195 -5.35 -22.96 -8.93
N LEU A 196 -6.10 -22.68 -7.86
CA LEU A 196 -6.82 -23.71 -7.10
C LEU A 196 -7.95 -24.40 -7.89
N THR A 197 -8.54 -23.68 -8.86
CA THR A 197 -9.74 -24.12 -9.59
C THR A 197 -9.55 -24.18 -11.10
N SER A 198 -8.37 -23.83 -11.58
CA SER A 198 -8.04 -23.72 -13.00
C SER A 198 -6.58 -24.14 -13.20
N PRO A 199 -6.32 -25.45 -13.31
CA PRO A 199 -4.97 -25.99 -13.54
C PRO A 199 -4.40 -25.57 -14.91
#